data_AF-A0A8J3JRT6-F1
#
_entry.id   AF-A0A8J3JRT6-F1
#
_cell.length_a   1.000
_cell.length_b   1.000
_cell.length_c   1.000
_cell.angle_alpha   90.00
_cell.angle_beta   90.00
_cell.angle_gamma   90.00
#
_symmetry.space_group_name_H-M   'P 1'
#
loop_
_entity.id
_entity.type
_entity.pdbx_description
1 polymer ?
#
loop_
_entity_poly.entity_id
_entity_poly.type
_entity_poly.pdbx_seq_one_letter_code
_entity_poly.pdbx_strand_id
1 'polypeptide(L)'
;MRHDPDVVPVTRIPADVNTPDKIAFGLTARQLAVLSIAAVAVYGVYRALAGYVSPSAMLAIMLPLGGLATAIAMGTRDGLPLESWLLAALRFLPAPKALAPAADGLHHPPPVWAPQVDNLRLPSVLRLPASGIDEQGIVDTGEAAVALVACTTLNIGLRTGDEQAALLAGYGRWLNSLTGPVQVVVSTQRVDLSSHAQRITERADLLTSPALAAVAVEYARFLSDLAEHHDPLWRTVTIAVTATATGDKTRSSEATRRAEQAATALTALGASAAVLDGARATAVLTTAVDPYIPTDATWPRSRPTDVVTGGNP
;
A
#
# COMPACT_ATOMS: atom_id res chain seq x y z
N MET A 1 48.16 9.92 -1.02
CA MET A 1 46.89 9.37 -1.55
C MET A 1 46.00 10.54 -1.90
N ARG A 2 45.79 10.82 -3.20
CA ARG A 2 44.81 11.81 -3.63
C ARG A 2 43.42 11.25 -3.28
N HIS A 3 42.68 11.99 -2.46
CA HIS A 3 41.26 11.75 -2.28
C HIS A 3 40.63 12.08 -3.63
N ASP A 4 40.12 11.07 -4.33
CA ASP A 4 39.36 11.27 -5.56
C ASP A 4 37.96 11.74 -5.13
N PRO A 5 37.61 13.02 -5.30
CA PRO A 5 36.36 13.58 -4.78
C PRO A 5 35.11 12.98 -5.47
N ASP A 6 35.29 12.25 -6.57
CA ASP A 6 34.20 11.69 -7.36
C ASP A 6 33.77 10.27 -6.94
N VAL A 7 34.41 9.66 -5.94
CA VAL A 7 33.97 8.34 -5.43
C VAL A 7 32.87 8.54 -4.39
N VAL A 8 31.66 8.81 -4.87
CA VAL A 8 30.44 8.69 -4.06
C VAL A 8 30.39 7.23 -3.56
N PRO A 9 30.23 6.96 -2.25
CA PRO A 9 30.11 5.59 -1.76
C PRO A 9 28.85 4.95 -2.35
N VAL A 10 29.04 4.16 -3.41
CA VAL A 10 27.96 3.42 -4.06
C VAL A 10 27.70 2.16 -3.24
N THR A 11 26.80 2.28 -2.27
CA THR A 11 26.19 1.08 -1.69
C THR A 11 25.29 0.46 -2.75
N ARG A 12 25.52 -0.81 -3.09
CA ARG A 12 24.62 -1.57 -3.96
C ARG A 12 23.30 -1.77 -3.23
N ILE A 13 22.38 -0.83 -3.42
CA ILE A 13 21.00 -0.95 -2.96
C ILE A 13 20.35 -2.03 -3.85
N PRO A 14 19.78 -3.10 -3.27
CA PRO A 14 19.06 -4.09 -4.04
C PRO A 14 17.94 -3.43 -4.85
N ALA A 15 17.72 -3.88 -6.09
CA ALA A 15 16.64 -3.37 -6.92
C ALA A 15 15.25 -3.58 -6.29
N ASP A 16 15.13 -4.55 -5.39
CA ASP A 16 13.94 -4.80 -4.59
C ASP A 16 14.27 -4.66 -3.08
N VAL A 17 13.85 -3.54 -2.51
CA VAL A 17 14.03 -3.20 -1.08
C VAL A 17 13.23 -4.14 -0.18
N ASN A 18 12.21 -4.83 -0.71
CA ASN A 18 11.40 -5.77 0.05
C ASN A 18 11.95 -7.20 0.04
N THR A 19 13.08 -7.45 -0.63
CA THR A 19 13.69 -8.78 -0.65
C THR A 19 14.13 -9.15 0.78
N PRO A 20 13.57 -10.23 1.37
CA PRO A 20 13.91 -10.63 2.73
C PRO A 20 15.37 -11.10 2.84
N ASP A 21 16.00 -10.77 3.95
CA ASP A 21 17.38 -11.18 4.22
C ASP A 21 17.55 -12.71 4.25
N LYS A 22 18.60 -13.17 3.57
CA LYS A 22 19.00 -14.58 3.53
C LYS A 22 19.95 -14.85 4.69
N ILE A 23 19.60 -15.81 5.54
CA ILE A 23 20.36 -16.09 6.78
C ILE A 23 21.31 -17.26 6.59
N ALA A 24 20.83 -18.40 6.07
CA ALA A 24 21.65 -19.59 5.89
C ALA A 24 21.25 -20.36 4.64
N PHE A 25 22.23 -20.93 3.94
CA PHE A 25 22.02 -21.73 2.71
C PHE A 25 21.23 -21.02 1.60
N GLY A 26 21.25 -19.68 1.58
CA GLY A 26 20.46 -18.88 0.65
C GLY A 26 18.96 -18.81 0.96
N LEU A 27 18.53 -19.36 2.11
CA LEU A 27 17.15 -19.34 2.59
C LEU A 27 16.93 -18.19 3.57
N THR A 28 15.69 -17.69 3.57
CA THR A 28 15.25 -16.68 4.53
C THR A 28 15.01 -17.32 5.91
N ALA A 29 15.03 -16.50 6.97
CA ALA A 29 14.65 -16.93 8.32
C ALA A 29 13.30 -17.67 8.33
N ARG A 30 12.36 -17.13 7.56
CA ARG A 30 11.00 -17.64 7.39
C ARG A 30 10.99 -19.03 6.75
N GLN A 31 11.70 -19.20 5.63
CA GLN A 31 11.82 -20.47 4.93
C GLN A 31 12.42 -21.56 5.83
N LEU A 32 13.47 -21.22 6.57
CA LEU A 32 14.08 -22.14 7.53
C LEU A 32 13.12 -22.51 8.65
N ALA A 33 12.35 -21.57 9.18
CA ALA A 33 11.36 -21.84 10.22
C ALA A 33 10.26 -22.80 9.71
N VAL A 34 9.70 -22.55 8.53
CA VAL A 34 8.67 -23.40 7.91
C VAL A 34 9.21 -24.81 7.67
N LEU A 35 10.41 -24.93 7.07
CA LEU A 35 11.04 -26.23 6.83
C LEU A 35 11.39 -26.97 8.13
N SER A 36 11.80 -26.26 9.17
CA SER A 36 12.10 -26.86 10.49
C SER A 36 10.84 -27.40 11.15
N ILE A 37 9.75 -26.63 11.15
CA ILE A 37 8.45 -27.08 11.67
C ILE A 37 7.97 -28.32 10.89
N ALA A 38 8.08 -28.28 9.56
CA ALA A 38 7.72 -29.41 8.72
C ALA A 38 8.59 -30.65 8.99
N ALA A 39 9.90 -30.49 9.17
CA ALA A 39 10.81 -31.58 9.49
C ALA A 39 10.46 -32.23 10.84
N VAL A 40 10.13 -31.43 11.85
CA VAL A 40 9.67 -31.92 13.16
C VAL A 40 8.34 -32.67 13.02
N ALA A 41 7.39 -32.16 12.24
CA ALA A 41 6.12 -32.82 11.99
C ALA A 41 6.31 -34.17 11.26
N VAL A 42 7.10 -34.19 10.18
CA VAL A 42 7.46 -35.40 9.43
C VAL A 42 8.14 -36.42 10.33
N TYR A 43 9.09 -35.99 11.16
CA TYR A 43 9.75 -36.88 12.13
C TYR A 43 8.78 -37.42 13.19
N GLY A 44 7.84 -36.60 13.67
CA GLY A 44 6.78 -37.03 14.58
C GLY A 44 5.89 -38.11 13.98
N VAL A 45 5.45 -37.92 12.73
CA VAL A 45 4.66 -38.92 11.99
C VAL A 45 5.49 -40.19 11.76
N TYR A 46 6.76 -40.07 11.38
CA TYR A 46 7.67 -41.21 11.26
C TYR A 46 7.73 -42.01 12.56
N ARG A 47 7.98 -41.36 13.70
CA ARG A 47 8.04 -42.06 14.99
C ARG A 47 6.73 -42.75 15.37
N ALA A 48 5.59 -42.14 15.05
CA ALA A 48 4.29 -42.69 15.37
C ALA A 48 3.95 -43.92 14.52
N LEU A 49 4.34 -43.93 13.24
CA LEU A 49 3.96 -44.98 12.29
C LEU A 49 5.06 -46.00 11.97
N ALA A 50 6.32 -45.77 12.38
CA ALA A 50 7.45 -46.63 12.03
C ALA A 50 7.31 -48.10 12.47
N GLY A 51 6.53 -48.37 13.53
CA GLY A 51 6.24 -49.73 13.99
C GLY A 51 5.01 -50.39 13.34
N TYR A 52 4.19 -49.63 12.62
CA TYR A 52 2.88 -50.08 12.12
C TYR A 52 2.80 -50.16 10.59
N VAL A 53 3.73 -49.51 9.88
CA VAL A 53 3.66 -49.31 8.43
C VAL A 53 4.92 -49.85 7.76
N SER A 54 4.76 -50.44 6.58
CA SER A 54 5.89 -50.90 5.77
C SER A 54 6.80 -49.73 5.34
N PRO A 55 8.11 -49.96 5.11
CA PRO A 55 9.02 -48.90 4.71
C PRO A 55 8.60 -48.17 3.42
N SER A 56 8.02 -48.88 2.45
CA SER A 56 7.54 -48.28 1.19
C SER A 56 6.33 -47.37 1.40
N ALA A 57 5.38 -47.80 2.24
CA ALA A 57 4.22 -46.98 2.59
C ALA A 57 4.61 -45.76 3.44
N MET A 58 5.61 -45.87 4.31
CA MET A 58 6.17 -44.72 5.02
C MET A 58 6.75 -43.69 4.04
N LEU A 59 7.54 -44.13 3.06
CA LEU A 59 8.12 -43.24 2.05
C LEU A 59 7.05 -42.57 1.19
N ALA A 60 6.00 -43.30 0.83
CA ALA A 60 4.85 -42.78 0.09
C ALA A 60 4.07 -41.68 0.85
N ILE A 61 4.11 -41.67 2.18
CA ILE A 61 3.50 -40.62 3.02
C ILE A 61 4.47 -39.43 3.21
N MET A 62 5.74 -39.70 3.46
CA MET A 62 6.72 -38.64 3.77
C MET A 62 7.09 -37.80 2.56
N LEU A 63 7.22 -38.40 1.38
CA LEU A 63 7.60 -37.70 0.17
C LEU A 63 6.61 -36.57 -0.21
N PRO A 64 5.28 -36.79 -0.26
CA PRO A 64 4.34 -35.71 -0.55
C PRO A 64 4.26 -34.68 0.58
N LEU A 65 4.37 -35.08 1.85
CA LEU A 65 4.40 -34.14 2.98
C LEU A 65 5.62 -33.20 2.90
N GLY A 66 6.80 -33.77 2.65
CA GLY A 66 8.02 -33.00 2.45
C GLY A 66 7.93 -32.09 1.22
N GLY A 67 7.46 -32.63 0.10
CA GLY A 67 7.26 -31.86 -1.13
C GLY A 67 6.29 -30.69 -0.96
N LEU A 68 5.17 -30.91 -0.26
CA LEU A 68 4.20 -29.86 0.05
C LEU A 68 4.82 -28.78 0.96
N ALA A 69 5.57 -29.18 1.98
CA ALA A 69 6.26 -28.24 2.85
C ALA A 69 7.29 -27.38 2.10
N THR A 70 8.06 -27.99 1.19
CA THR A 70 9.00 -27.25 0.34
C THR A 70 8.27 -26.31 -0.62
N ALA A 71 7.17 -26.77 -1.23
CA ALA A 71 6.34 -25.95 -2.12
C ALA A 71 5.75 -24.75 -1.38
N ILE A 72 5.26 -24.93 -0.15
CA ILE A 72 4.76 -23.83 0.69
C ILE A 72 5.90 -22.86 1.04
N ALA A 73 7.05 -23.36 1.49
CA ALA A 73 8.17 -22.51 1.90
C ALA A 73 8.76 -21.68 0.74
N MET A 74 8.81 -22.25 -0.47
CA MET A 74 9.39 -21.57 -1.63
C MET A 74 8.34 -20.79 -2.44
N GLY A 75 7.08 -21.18 -2.37
CA GLY A 75 6.02 -20.61 -3.20
C GLY A 75 5.63 -19.21 -2.76
N THR A 76 5.44 -18.36 -3.75
CA THR A 76 4.84 -17.04 -3.61
C THR A 76 3.66 -16.94 -4.56
N ARG A 77 2.62 -16.22 -4.13
CA ARG A 77 1.47 -15.87 -4.95
C ARG A 77 1.18 -14.39 -4.73
N ASP A 78 1.16 -13.63 -5.81
CA ASP A 78 0.88 -12.19 -5.82
C ASP A 78 1.84 -11.41 -4.88
N GLY A 79 3.11 -11.85 -4.82
CA GLY A 79 4.13 -11.25 -3.95
C GLY A 79 4.06 -11.66 -2.47
N LEU A 80 3.00 -12.36 -2.05
CA LEU A 80 2.87 -12.89 -0.69
C LEU A 80 3.32 -14.36 -0.62
N PRO A 81 3.96 -14.78 0.47
CA PRO A 81 4.35 -16.18 0.63
C PRO A 81 3.12 -17.08 0.87
N LEU A 82 3.18 -18.34 0.42
CA LEU A 82 2.03 -19.25 0.46
C LEU A 82 1.55 -19.55 1.89
N GLU A 83 2.42 -19.52 2.89
CA GLU A 83 2.03 -19.67 4.29
C GLU A 83 1.12 -18.54 4.78
N SER A 84 1.33 -17.30 4.31
CA SER A 84 0.44 -16.18 4.64
C SER A 84 -0.93 -16.37 4.01
N TRP A 85 -0.99 -16.87 2.78
CA TRP A 85 -2.23 -17.27 2.12
C TRP A 85 -2.93 -18.40 2.86
N LEU A 86 -2.21 -19.43 3.29
CA LEU A 86 -2.76 -20.54 4.05
C LEU A 86 -3.31 -20.06 5.40
N LEU A 87 -2.58 -19.23 6.13
CA LEU A 87 -3.03 -18.65 7.39
C LEU A 87 -4.24 -17.73 7.18
N ALA A 88 -4.25 -16.93 6.12
CA ALA A 88 -5.40 -16.10 5.77
C ALA A 88 -6.62 -16.97 5.43
N ALA A 89 -6.45 -18.05 4.68
CA ALA A 89 -7.52 -19.00 4.36
C ALA A 89 -8.04 -19.70 5.62
N LEU A 90 -7.15 -20.18 6.49
CA LEU A 90 -7.51 -20.82 7.76
C LEU A 90 -8.26 -19.87 8.70
N ARG A 91 -7.86 -18.59 8.75
CA ARG A 91 -8.58 -17.54 9.50
C ARG A 91 -9.91 -17.18 8.84
N PHE A 92 -9.96 -17.19 7.52
CA PHE A 92 -11.16 -16.86 6.76
C PHE A 92 -12.22 -17.95 6.89
N LEU A 93 -11.84 -19.24 6.93
CA LEU A 93 -12.79 -20.37 7.03
C LEU A 93 -13.86 -20.19 8.13
N PRO A 94 -13.50 -19.96 9.40
CA PRO A 94 -14.48 -19.71 10.47
C PRO A 94 -14.99 -18.26 10.52
N ALA A 95 -14.41 -17.34 9.74
CA ALA A 95 -14.78 -15.93 9.82
C ALA A 95 -16.22 -15.68 9.34
N PRO A 96 -16.98 -14.79 10.01
CA PRO A 96 -18.31 -14.40 9.57
C PRO A 96 -18.27 -13.83 8.16
N LYS A 97 -19.15 -14.31 7.28
CA LYS A 97 -19.19 -13.93 5.85
C LYS A 97 -20.06 -12.71 5.56
N ALA A 98 -20.98 -12.40 6.46
CA ALA A 98 -21.81 -11.21 6.38
C ALA A 98 -21.34 -10.24 7.47
N LEU A 99 -20.81 -9.09 7.04
CA LEU A 99 -20.31 -8.03 7.92
C LEU A 99 -21.04 -6.73 7.59
N ALA A 100 -21.48 -6.00 8.61
CA ALA A 100 -22.13 -4.70 8.46
C ALA A 100 -21.45 -3.65 9.35
N PRO A 101 -21.27 -2.41 8.86
CA PRO A 101 -20.79 -1.32 9.70
C PRO A 101 -21.84 -1.04 10.78
N ALA A 102 -21.43 -1.14 12.05
CA ALA A 102 -22.28 -0.84 13.20
C ALA A 102 -21.41 -0.16 14.26
N ALA A 103 -21.63 1.14 14.48
CA ALA A 103 -20.87 1.94 15.43
C ALA A 103 -21.07 1.45 16.89
N ASP A 104 -22.29 1.05 17.25
CA ASP A 104 -22.68 0.67 18.62
C ASP A 104 -22.97 -0.84 18.80
N GLY A 105 -22.52 -1.66 17.86
CA GLY A 105 -22.82 -3.11 17.82
C GLY A 105 -24.19 -3.44 17.22
N LEU A 106 -24.48 -4.73 17.05
CA LEU A 106 -25.68 -5.23 16.34
C LEU A 106 -26.91 -5.37 17.26
N HIS A 107 -27.00 -4.55 18.29
CA HIS A 107 -28.00 -4.69 19.35
C HIS A 107 -29.23 -3.81 19.12
N HIS A 108 -29.70 -3.70 17.87
CA HIS A 108 -31.01 -3.13 17.60
C HIS A 108 -31.96 -4.25 17.20
N PRO A 109 -33.07 -4.46 17.94
CA PRO A 109 -34.09 -5.41 17.51
C PRO A 109 -34.56 -5.00 16.10
N PRO A 110 -34.85 -5.97 15.22
CA PRO A 110 -35.36 -5.64 13.90
C PRO A 110 -36.59 -4.75 14.04
N PRO A 111 -36.75 -3.73 13.17
CA PRO A 111 -37.88 -2.83 13.27
C PRO A 111 -39.19 -3.59 13.07
N VAL A 112 -40.28 -3.08 13.64
CA VAL A 112 -41.60 -3.78 13.68
C VAL A 112 -42.15 -4.12 12.29
N TRP A 113 -41.75 -3.39 11.25
CA TRP A 113 -42.13 -3.63 9.87
C TRP A 113 -41.28 -4.69 9.16
N ALA A 114 -40.19 -5.17 9.77
CA ALA A 114 -39.32 -6.16 9.16
C ALA A 114 -40.01 -7.55 9.10
N PRO A 115 -39.86 -8.30 8.00
CA PRO A 115 -40.40 -9.64 7.89
C PRO A 115 -39.86 -10.54 9.01
N GLN A 116 -40.76 -11.27 9.69
CA GLN A 116 -40.35 -12.29 10.65
C GLN A 116 -39.83 -13.51 9.88
N VAL A 117 -38.54 -13.79 10.03
CA VAL A 117 -37.86 -14.93 9.43
C VAL A 117 -37.30 -15.81 10.54
N ASP A 118 -37.66 -17.10 10.52
CA ASP A 118 -37.31 -18.08 11.56
C ASP A 118 -35.80 -18.29 11.76
N ASN A 119 -34.97 -17.85 10.81
CA ASN A 119 -33.51 -17.97 10.82
C ASN A 119 -32.82 -16.68 10.35
N LEU A 120 -33.15 -15.54 10.96
CA LEU A 120 -32.44 -14.29 10.68
C LEU A 120 -30.99 -14.38 11.17
N ARG A 121 -30.04 -14.61 10.25
CA ARG A 121 -28.61 -14.45 10.53
C ARG A 121 -28.25 -12.98 10.44
N LEU A 122 -28.13 -12.33 11.59
CA LEU A 122 -27.63 -10.97 11.65
C LEU A 122 -26.15 -10.95 11.20
N PRO A 123 -25.76 -10.00 10.33
CA PRO A 123 -24.35 -9.82 9.96
C PRO A 123 -23.54 -9.53 11.22
N SER A 124 -22.26 -9.90 11.26
CA SER A 124 -21.36 -9.51 12.36
C SER A 124 -20.81 -8.09 12.15
N VAL A 125 -20.24 -7.48 13.19
CA VAL A 125 -19.77 -6.08 13.11
C VAL A 125 -18.54 -6.01 12.20
N LEU A 126 -18.61 -5.19 11.16
CA LEU A 126 -17.47 -4.81 10.34
C LEU A 126 -16.60 -3.83 11.13
N ARG A 127 -15.43 -4.28 11.59
CA ARG A 127 -14.41 -3.41 12.19
C ARG A 127 -13.53 -2.85 11.08
N LEU A 128 -13.70 -1.57 10.79
CA LEU A 128 -12.85 -0.87 9.83
C LEU A 128 -11.48 -0.56 10.46
N PRO A 129 -10.38 -0.56 9.68
CA PRO A 129 -9.04 -0.18 10.17
C PRO A 129 -8.95 1.27 10.66
N ALA A 130 -9.86 2.12 10.20
CA ALA A 130 -9.98 3.52 10.59
C ALA A 130 -11.44 3.86 10.91
N SER A 131 -11.66 4.72 11.89
CA SER A 131 -12.97 5.23 12.31
C SER A 131 -13.44 6.39 11.41
N GLY A 132 -12.52 7.21 10.91
CA GLY A 132 -12.82 8.34 10.06
C GLY A 132 -11.59 9.16 9.66
N ILE A 133 -11.84 10.20 8.86
CA ILE A 133 -10.85 11.19 8.43
C ILE A 133 -11.40 12.58 8.77
N ASP A 134 -10.67 13.35 9.58
CA ASP A 134 -11.09 14.70 9.98
C ASP A 134 -10.88 15.73 8.84
N GLU A 135 -11.15 17.02 9.11
CA GLU A 135 -10.99 18.10 8.10
C GLU A 135 -9.52 18.33 7.77
N GLN A 136 -8.66 18.14 8.76
CA GLN A 136 -7.23 18.31 8.72
C GLN A 136 -6.50 17.14 8.06
N GLY A 137 -7.20 16.06 7.70
CA GLY A 137 -6.64 14.88 7.03
C GLY A 137 -6.06 13.83 7.98
N ILE A 138 -6.37 13.91 9.27
CA ILE A 138 -6.00 12.92 10.25
C ILE A 138 -6.93 11.72 10.14
N VAL A 139 -6.32 10.56 9.89
CA VAL A 139 -6.98 9.26 9.90
C VAL A 139 -6.91 8.70 11.31
N ASP A 140 -8.06 8.58 11.97
CA ASP A 140 -8.16 7.97 13.28
C ASP A 140 -8.32 6.45 13.16
N THR A 141 -7.45 5.70 13.82
CA THR A 141 -7.49 4.22 13.89
C THR A 141 -8.00 3.72 15.24
N GLY A 142 -8.42 4.63 16.13
CA GLY A 142 -8.80 4.38 17.52
C GLY A 142 -7.59 4.33 18.46
N GLU A 143 -6.58 3.54 18.10
CA GLU A 143 -5.34 3.40 18.88
C GLU A 143 -4.28 4.43 18.48
N ALA A 144 -4.20 4.78 17.19
CA ALA A 144 -3.25 5.72 16.61
C ALA A 144 -3.96 6.78 15.74
N ALA A 145 -3.33 7.95 15.59
CA ALA A 145 -3.71 8.97 14.60
C ALA A 145 -2.65 8.99 13.50
N VAL A 146 -3.09 9.05 12.25
CA VAL A 146 -2.20 9.04 11.09
C VAL A 146 -2.41 10.29 10.25
N ALA A 147 -1.34 11.04 10.03
CA ALA A 147 -1.31 12.14 9.08
C ALA A 147 -0.59 11.70 7.81
N LEU A 148 -1.13 12.07 6.64
CA LEU A 148 -0.54 11.72 5.34
C LEU A 148 0.19 12.92 4.75
N VAL A 149 1.39 12.69 4.22
CA VAL A 149 2.18 13.67 3.48
C VAL A 149 2.37 13.17 2.06
N ALA A 150 1.93 13.93 1.07
CA ALA A 150 2.27 13.65 -0.32
C ALA A 150 3.61 14.29 -0.65
N CYS A 151 4.44 13.57 -1.41
CA CYS A 151 5.76 14.00 -1.81
C CYS A 151 6.01 13.67 -3.29
N THR A 152 6.74 14.55 -3.97
CA THR A 152 7.21 14.31 -5.33
C THR A 152 8.54 13.56 -5.33
N THR A 153 8.86 12.89 -6.43
CA THR A 153 10.16 12.23 -6.60
C THR A 153 11.20 13.22 -7.13
N LEU A 154 12.45 13.08 -6.66
CA LEU A 154 13.61 13.78 -7.23
C LEU A 154 14.46 12.84 -8.08
N ASN A 155 14.94 13.34 -9.21
CA ASN A 155 15.94 12.63 -10.01
C ASN A 155 17.35 12.95 -9.50
N ILE A 156 17.79 12.17 -8.51
CA ILE A 156 19.13 12.32 -7.91
C ILE A 156 20.23 11.97 -8.91
N GLY A 157 19.97 11.06 -9.85
CA GLY A 157 20.98 10.62 -10.83
C GLY A 157 21.41 11.68 -11.84
N LEU A 158 20.64 12.77 -12.00
CA LEU A 158 21.01 13.90 -12.85
C LEU A 158 21.81 14.99 -12.12
N ARG A 159 22.06 14.83 -10.81
CA ARG A 159 22.77 15.79 -9.96
C ARG A 159 24.27 15.53 -9.96
N THR A 160 25.08 16.52 -9.64
CA THR A 160 26.55 16.36 -9.49
C THR A 160 26.88 15.48 -8.26
N GLY A 161 28.09 14.92 -8.19
CA GLY A 161 28.49 14.03 -7.07
C GLY A 161 28.31 14.69 -5.70
N ASP A 162 28.73 15.96 -5.57
CA ASP A 162 28.57 16.74 -4.33
C ASP A 162 27.09 16.99 -3.99
N GLU A 163 26.25 17.31 -4.99
CA GLU A 163 24.81 17.50 -4.79
C GLU A 163 24.14 16.20 -4.36
N GLN A 164 24.51 15.07 -4.96
CA GLN A 164 24.02 13.75 -4.57
C GLN A 164 24.41 13.45 -3.11
N ALA A 165 25.68 13.65 -2.73
CA ALA A 165 26.15 13.43 -1.37
C ALA A 165 25.41 14.31 -0.35
N ALA A 166 25.18 15.59 -0.68
CA ALA A 166 24.42 16.52 0.16
C ALA A 166 22.96 16.09 0.34
N LEU A 167 22.29 15.65 -0.74
CA LEU A 167 20.92 15.12 -0.70
C LEU A 167 20.83 13.84 0.14
N LEU A 168 21.73 12.87 -0.09
CA LEU A 168 21.78 11.64 0.69
C LEU A 168 22.00 11.91 2.18
N ALA A 169 22.94 12.81 2.52
CA ALA A 169 23.16 13.22 3.90
C ALA A 169 21.92 13.90 4.51
N GLY A 170 21.19 14.69 3.71
CA GLY A 170 19.94 15.31 4.08
C GLY A 170 18.81 14.30 4.38
N TYR A 171 18.60 13.33 3.50
CA TYR A 171 17.65 12.23 3.75
C TYR A 171 18.05 11.41 4.98
N GLY A 172 19.35 11.13 5.16
CA GLY A 172 19.85 10.47 6.36
C GLY A 172 19.56 11.25 7.64
N ARG A 173 19.72 12.57 7.65
CA ARG A 173 19.35 13.42 8.79
C ARG A 173 17.85 13.38 9.08
N TRP A 174 17.01 13.42 8.04
CA TRP A 174 15.56 13.30 8.21
C TRP A 174 15.19 11.95 8.84
N LEU A 175 15.70 10.84 8.32
CA LEU A 175 15.45 9.50 8.88
C LEU A 175 15.91 9.39 10.34
N ASN A 176 17.08 9.93 10.67
CA ASN A 176 17.60 9.94 12.04
C ASN A 176 16.82 10.88 12.98
N SER A 177 16.03 11.81 12.44
CA SER A 177 15.18 12.72 13.24
C SER A 177 13.81 12.14 13.61
N LEU A 178 13.45 10.99 13.03
CA LEU A 178 12.14 10.38 13.25
C LEU A 178 12.02 9.82 14.68
N THR A 179 11.06 10.33 15.43
CA THR A 179 10.81 9.94 16.82
C THR A 179 9.76 8.83 16.96
N GLY A 180 9.40 8.16 15.87
CA GLY A 180 8.37 7.12 15.87
C GLY A 180 8.10 6.60 14.46
N PRO A 181 7.17 5.64 14.32
CA PRO A 181 6.95 4.96 13.05
C PRO A 181 6.52 5.92 11.95
N VAL A 182 7.14 5.77 10.79
CA VAL A 182 6.79 6.43 9.54
C VAL A 182 6.82 5.36 8.45
N GLN A 183 5.78 5.34 7.62
CA GLN A 183 5.71 4.45 6.48
C GLN A 183 5.82 5.27 5.20
N VAL A 184 6.78 4.94 4.36
CA VAL A 184 6.93 5.55 3.02
C VAL A 184 6.34 4.57 2.01
N VAL A 185 5.22 4.95 1.41
CA VAL A 185 4.53 4.17 0.38
C VAL A 185 4.86 4.79 -0.97
N VAL A 186 5.48 3.99 -1.84
CA VAL A 186 5.72 4.37 -3.23
C VAL A 186 4.78 3.55 -4.09
N SER A 187 3.76 4.21 -4.63
CA SER A 187 2.80 3.57 -5.53
C SER A 187 3.18 3.91 -6.97
N THR A 188 3.23 2.90 -7.82
CA THR A 188 3.44 3.08 -9.25
C THR A 188 2.14 2.74 -9.97
N GLN A 189 1.68 3.64 -10.80
CA GLN A 189 0.43 3.49 -11.54
C GLN A 189 0.67 3.74 -13.01
N ARG A 190 -0.09 3.06 -13.87
CA ARG A 190 -0.11 3.36 -15.29
C ARG A 190 -0.81 4.70 -15.50
N VAL A 191 -0.23 5.54 -16.34
CA VAL A 191 -0.86 6.79 -16.74
C VAL A 191 -1.94 6.47 -17.78
N ASP A 192 -3.19 6.82 -17.49
CA ASP A 192 -4.27 6.69 -18.47
C ASP A 192 -4.19 7.82 -19.52
N LEU A 193 -3.36 7.58 -20.52
CA LEU A 193 -3.22 8.45 -21.68
C LEU A 193 -4.35 8.27 -22.69
N SER A 194 -4.98 7.10 -22.74
CA SER A 194 -6.05 6.78 -23.70
C SER A 194 -7.29 7.64 -23.43
N SER A 195 -7.75 7.70 -22.18
CA SER A 195 -8.87 8.59 -21.81
C SER A 195 -8.49 10.06 -21.99
N HIS A 196 -7.23 10.43 -21.77
CA HIS A 196 -6.78 11.80 -22.01
C HIS A 196 -6.82 12.18 -23.50
N ALA A 197 -6.30 11.30 -24.37
CA ALA A 197 -6.34 11.46 -25.82
C ALA A 197 -7.78 11.56 -26.34
N GLN A 198 -8.69 10.74 -25.82
CA GLN A 198 -10.11 10.80 -26.16
C GLN A 198 -10.71 12.16 -25.80
N ARG A 199 -10.51 12.66 -24.57
CA ARG A 199 -11.01 13.99 -24.15
C ARG A 199 -10.48 15.12 -25.03
N ILE A 200 -9.23 15.03 -25.49
CA ILE A 200 -8.63 16.03 -26.38
C ILE A 200 -9.30 15.97 -27.75
N THR A 201 -9.53 14.77 -28.27
CA THR A 201 -10.22 14.55 -29.54
C THR A 201 -11.64 15.12 -29.50
N GLU A 202 -12.42 14.81 -28.46
CA GLU A 202 -13.78 15.33 -28.27
C GLU A 202 -13.81 16.86 -28.15
N ARG A 203 -12.81 17.46 -27.51
CA ARG A 203 -12.70 18.92 -27.41
C ARG A 203 -12.19 19.58 -28.67
N ALA A 204 -11.44 18.87 -29.52
CA ALA A 204 -10.92 19.40 -30.76
C ALA A 204 -12.04 19.85 -31.70
N ASP A 205 -13.16 19.12 -31.71
CA ASP A 205 -14.35 19.43 -32.50
C ASP A 205 -15.05 20.73 -32.06
N LEU A 206 -14.81 21.18 -30.83
CA LEU A 206 -15.36 22.42 -30.28
C LEU A 206 -14.47 23.64 -30.53
N LEU A 207 -13.26 23.45 -31.08
CA LEU A 207 -12.31 24.54 -31.29
C LEU A 207 -12.68 25.35 -32.53
N THR A 208 -12.74 26.67 -32.37
CA THR A 208 -13.05 27.61 -33.47
C THR A 208 -11.94 27.70 -34.51
N SER A 209 -10.69 27.42 -34.13
CA SER A 209 -9.53 27.51 -35.02
C SER A 209 -9.21 26.15 -35.65
N PRO A 210 -9.28 26.01 -36.99
CA PRO A 210 -8.97 24.75 -37.67
C PRO A 210 -7.54 24.27 -37.45
N ALA A 211 -6.58 25.20 -37.39
CA ALA A 211 -5.17 24.86 -37.14
C ALA A 211 -4.98 24.28 -35.74
N LEU A 212 -5.67 24.83 -34.73
CA LEU A 212 -5.59 24.33 -33.35
C LEU A 212 -6.29 22.97 -33.22
N ALA A 213 -7.41 22.77 -33.91
CA ALA A 213 -8.09 21.48 -33.97
C ALA A 213 -7.19 20.39 -34.58
N ALA A 214 -6.50 20.69 -35.69
CA ALA A 214 -5.55 19.77 -36.30
C ALA A 214 -4.41 19.37 -35.34
N VAL A 215 -3.83 20.34 -34.63
CA VAL A 215 -2.77 20.08 -33.63
C VAL A 215 -3.30 19.27 -32.45
N ALA A 216 -4.53 19.54 -31.98
CA ALA A 216 -5.14 18.78 -30.90
C ALA A 216 -5.33 17.30 -31.28
N VAL A 217 -5.81 17.02 -32.50
CA VAL A 217 -5.96 15.66 -33.02
C VAL A 217 -4.61 14.97 -33.18
N GLU A 218 -3.59 15.67 -33.68
CA GLU A 218 -2.23 15.12 -33.80
C GLU A 218 -1.63 14.79 -32.44
N TYR A 219 -1.80 15.67 -31.45
CA TYR A 219 -1.36 15.42 -30.08
C TYR A 219 -2.10 14.24 -29.43
N ALA A 220 -3.42 14.12 -29.64
CA ALA A 220 -4.18 12.95 -29.18
C ALA A 220 -3.67 11.64 -29.81
N ARG A 221 -3.30 11.66 -31.09
CA ARG A 221 -2.67 10.50 -31.77
C ARG A 221 -1.32 10.16 -31.15
N PHE A 222 -0.47 11.16 -30.91
CA PHE A 222 0.81 10.97 -30.23
C PHE A 222 0.64 10.35 -28.83
N LEU A 223 -0.32 10.84 -28.03
CA LEU A 223 -0.60 10.26 -26.71
C LEU A 223 -1.08 8.81 -26.79
N SER A 224 -1.89 8.47 -27.80
CA SER A 224 -2.36 7.10 -28.01
C SER A 224 -1.21 6.16 -28.39
N ASP A 225 -0.32 6.62 -29.27
CA ASP A 225 0.88 5.88 -29.67
C ASP A 225 1.85 5.67 -28.50
N LEU A 226 2.01 6.69 -27.66
CA LEU A 226 2.81 6.60 -26.42
C LEU A 226 2.21 5.60 -25.43
N ALA A 227 0.88 5.57 -25.30
CA ALA A 227 0.18 4.63 -24.43
C ALA A 227 0.39 3.17 -24.88
N GLU A 228 0.36 2.93 -26.20
CA GLU A 228 0.48 1.60 -26.79
C GLU A 228 1.91 1.04 -26.69
N HIS A 229 2.93 1.89 -26.92
CA HIS A 229 4.30 1.42 -27.07
C HIS A 229 5.18 1.57 -25.83
N HIS A 230 4.85 2.48 -24.91
CA HIS A 230 5.77 2.88 -23.85
C HIS A 230 5.26 2.65 -22.42
N ASP A 231 4.01 2.20 -22.24
CA ASP A 231 3.37 1.94 -20.94
C ASP A 231 3.79 2.94 -19.84
N PRO A 232 3.51 4.24 -20.03
CA PRO A 232 4.05 5.27 -19.17
C PRO A 232 3.55 5.09 -17.73
N LEU A 233 4.50 5.06 -16.80
CA LEU A 233 4.23 4.92 -15.38
C LEU A 233 4.44 6.26 -14.67
N TRP A 234 3.54 6.57 -13.76
CA TRP A 234 3.74 7.64 -12.80
C TRP A 234 3.89 7.05 -11.40
N ARG A 235 4.67 7.75 -10.57
CA ARG A 235 4.95 7.35 -9.20
C ARG A 235 4.42 8.39 -8.24
N THR A 236 3.66 7.93 -7.26
CA THR A 236 3.27 8.74 -6.11
C THR A 236 4.05 8.28 -4.89
N VAL A 237 4.49 9.24 -4.09
CA VAL A 237 5.10 8.97 -2.79
C VAL A 237 4.18 9.54 -1.72
N THR A 238 3.65 8.65 -0.88
CA THR A 238 2.83 9.03 0.26
C THR A 238 3.52 8.56 1.53
N ILE A 239 3.68 9.46 2.47
CA ILE A 239 4.34 9.20 3.75
C ILE A 239 3.26 9.24 4.83
N ALA A 240 3.02 8.10 5.48
CA ALA A 240 2.10 8.00 6.61
C ALA A 240 2.89 8.19 7.90
N VAL A 241 2.53 9.22 8.66
CA VAL A 241 3.13 9.55 9.95
C VAL A 241 2.16 9.17 11.05
N THR A 242 2.55 8.19 11.86
CA THR A 242 1.75 7.63 12.95
C THR A 242 2.11 8.25 14.30
N ALA A 243 1.09 8.68 15.05
CA ALA A 243 1.22 9.09 16.44
C ALA A 243 0.36 8.22 17.36
N THR A 244 0.92 7.79 18.48
CA THR A 244 0.28 6.89 19.47
C THR A 244 0.17 7.54 20.85
N ALA A 245 0.15 8.88 20.92
CA ALA A 245 0.05 9.60 22.18
C ALA A 245 -1.27 9.29 22.91
N THR A 246 -1.22 9.37 24.24
CA THR A 246 -2.39 9.18 25.11
C THR A 246 -3.31 10.40 25.02
N GLY A 247 -4.58 10.16 24.69
CA GLY A 247 -5.59 11.20 24.53
C GLY A 247 -5.75 11.65 23.08
N ASP A 248 -6.99 11.66 22.62
CA ASP A 248 -7.34 11.81 21.21
C ASP A 248 -6.81 13.12 20.59
N LYS A 249 -7.09 14.26 21.23
CA LYS A 249 -6.61 15.57 20.77
C LYS A 249 -5.09 15.66 20.72
N THR A 250 -4.40 15.15 21.75
CA THR A 250 -2.95 15.15 21.82
C THR A 250 -2.36 14.33 20.68
N ARG A 251 -2.96 13.16 20.42
CA ARG A 251 -2.55 12.25 19.36
C ARG A 251 -2.68 12.88 17.97
N SER A 252 -3.82 13.51 17.67
CA SER A 252 -4.01 14.20 16.39
C SER A 252 -3.03 15.36 16.24
N SER A 253 -2.84 16.18 17.28
CA SER A 253 -1.89 17.30 17.24
C SER A 253 -0.44 16.85 17.04
N GLU A 254 -0.05 15.71 17.63
CA GLU A 254 1.27 15.10 17.44
C GLU A 254 1.45 14.60 16.00
N ALA A 255 0.44 13.93 15.45
CA ALA A 255 0.46 13.46 14.07
C ALA A 255 0.61 14.64 13.08
N THR A 256 -0.16 15.71 13.26
CA THR A 256 -0.06 16.94 12.45
C THR A 256 1.34 17.53 12.53
N ARG A 257 1.85 17.79 13.74
CA ARG A 257 3.17 18.40 13.93
C ARG A 257 4.28 17.59 13.28
N ARG A 258 4.25 16.26 13.44
CA ARG A 258 5.25 15.37 12.84
C ARG A 258 5.15 15.32 11.31
N ALA A 259 3.93 15.38 10.77
CA ALA A 259 3.72 15.46 9.32
C ALA A 259 4.24 16.78 8.74
N GLU A 260 3.98 17.91 9.40
CA GLU A 260 4.52 19.22 9.00
C GLU A 260 6.05 19.26 9.06
N GLN A 261 6.64 18.68 10.11
CA GLN A 261 8.09 18.56 10.23
C GLN A 261 8.67 17.70 9.08
N ALA A 262 8.03 16.59 8.74
CA ALA A 262 8.44 15.75 7.62
C ALA A 262 8.31 16.48 6.27
N ALA A 263 7.19 17.16 6.02
CA ALA A 263 6.96 17.93 4.80
C ALA A 263 7.99 19.06 4.65
N THR A 264 8.29 19.77 5.73
CA THR A 264 9.31 20.84 5.75
C THR A 264 10.71 20.29 5.47
N ALA A 265 11.08 19.19 6.13
CA ALA A 265 12.37 18.55 5.92
C ALA A 265 12.55 18.08 4.48
N LEU A 266 11.53 17.44 3.89
CA LEU A 266 11.57 16.95 2.51
C LEU A 266 11.56 18.10 1.49
N THR A 267 10.84 19.19 1.79
CA THR A 267 10.87 20.41 0.98
C THR A 267 12.24 21.06 0.96
N ALA A 268 12.93 21.09 2.11
CA ALA A 268 14.31 21.56 2.19
C ALA A 268 15.29 20.69 1.38
N LEU A 269 14.95 19.43 1.10
CA LEU A 269 15.72 18.52 0.25
C LEU A 269 15.34 18.63 -1.25
N GLY A 270 14.46 19.57 -1.61
CA GLY A 270 14.07 19.84 -2.99
C GLY A 270 12.85 19.07 -3.48
N ALA A 271 12.19 18.27 -2.63
CA ALA A 271 10.96 17.59 -3.01
C ALA A 271 9.78 18.53 -2.76
N SER A 272 8.83 18.65 -3.68
CA SER A 272 7.54 19.23 -3.31
C SER A 272 6.83 18.27 -2.35
N ALA A 273 6.63 18.67 -1.09
CA ALA A 273 5.97 17.87 -0.07
C ALA A 273 4.91 18.70 0.68
N ALA A 274 3.73 18.12 0.91
CA ALA A 274 2.64 18.79 1.60
C ALA A 274 1.84 17.79 2.45
N VAL A 275 1.42 18.24 3.64
CA VAL A 275 0.46 17.51 4.47
C VAL A 275 -0.89 17.54 3.75
N LEU A 276 -1.55 16.38 3.67
CA LEU A 276 -2.84 16.24 3.02
C LEU A 276 -3.97 16.63 3.97
N ASP A 277 -4.87 17.49 3.50
CA ASP A 277 -6.15 17.74 4.15
C ASP A 277 -7.11 16.55 4.00
N GLY A 278 -8.28 16.59 4.66
CA GLY A 278 -9.24 15.50 4.65
C GLY A 278 -9.69 15.07 3.26
N ALA A 279 -9.91 16.04 2.37
CA ALA A 279 -10.41 15.76 1.03
C ALA A 279 -9.35 15.12 0.13
N ARG A 280 -8.09 15.58 0.22
CA ARG A 280 -6.95 15.01 -0.52
C ARG A 280 -6.48 13.68 0.07
N ALA A 281 -6.50 13.52 1.39
CA ALA A 281 -6.22 12.25 2.05
C ALA A 281 -7.23 11.18 1.59
N THR A 282 -8.52 11.53 1.54
CA THR A 282 -9.57 10.65 1.01
C THR A 282 -9.33 10.29 -0.46
N ALA A 283 -8.93 11.27 -1.29
CA ALA A 283 -8.62 11.02 -2.69
C ALA A 283 -7.45 10.02 -2.84
N VAL A 284 -6.33 10.23 -2.15
CA VAL A 284 -5.15 9.35 -2.19
C VAL A 284 -5.49 7.94 -1.70
N LEU A 285 -6.23 7.81 -0.61
CA LEU A 285 -6.68 6.51 -0.11
C LEU A 285 -7.62 5.82 -1.09
N THR A 286 -8.48 6.56 -1.77
CA THR A 286 -9.36 5.95 -2.78
C THR A 286 -8.56 5.47 -3.99
N THR A 287 -7.57 6.23 -4.47
CA THR A 287 -6.71 5.77 -5.57
C THR A 287 -5.88 4.55 -5.19
N ALA A 288 -5.51 4.42 -3.92
CA ALA A 288 -4.80 3.23 -3.45
C ALA A 288 -5.68 1.97 -3.51
N VAL A 289 -7.00 2.11 -3.39
CA VAL A 289 -7.97 1.00 -3.47
C VAL A 289 -8.44 0.75 -4.91
N ASP A 290 -8.66 1.82 -5.68
CA ASP A 290 -9.04 1.76 -7.09
C ASP A 290 -8.07 2.58 -7.95
N PRO A 291 -7.02 1.93 -8.50
CA PRO A 291 -6.01 2.62 -9.28
C PRO A 291 -6.48 2.99 -10.69
N TYR A 292 -7.67 2.52 -11.13
CA TYR A 292 -8.19 2.77 -12.47
C TYR A 292 -9.14 3.95 -12.53
N ILE A 293 -9.60 4.45 -11.37
CA ILE A 293 -10.32 5.71 -11.30
C ILE A 293 -9.29 6.85 -11.32
N PRO A 294 -9.47 7.88 -12.16
CA PRO A 294 -8.59 9.04 -12.20
C PRO A 294 -8.74 9.86 -10.92
N THR A 295 -8.01 9.47 -9.87
CA THR A 295 -7.97 10.14 -8.59
C THR A 295 -6.55 10.37 -8.16
N ASP A 296 -6.21 11.59 -7.82
CA ASP A 296 -4.96 11.91 -7.16
C ASP A 296 -5.23 13.00 -6.10
N ALA A 297 -4.19 13.40 -5.39
CA ALA A 297 -4.29 14.47 -4.39
C ALA A 297 -4.67 15.84 -5.02
N THR A 298 -4.67 15.98 -6.36
CA THR A 298 -5.09 17.21 -7.04
C THR A 298 -6.61 17.27 -7.26
N TRP A 299 -7.32 16.15 -7.08
CA TRP A 299 -8.78 16.07 -7.15
C TRP A 299 -9.39 15.72 -5.78
N PRO A 300 -9.70 16.73 -4.93
CA PRO A 300 -10.24 16.50 -3.60
C PRO A 300 -11.60 15.80 -3.64
N ARG A 301 -11.87 14.95 -2.65
CA ARG A 301 -13.15 14.21 -2.52
C ARG A 301 -13.89 14.58 -1.24
N SER A 302 -15.21 14.35 -1.27
CA SER A 302 -16.01 14.34 -0.06
C SER A 302 -15.52 13.25 0.87
N ARG A 303 -15.32 13.59 2.14
CA ARG A 303 -14.91 12.66 3.18
C ARG A 303 -16.04 11.68 3.50
N PRO A 304 -15.75 10.53 4.13
CA PRO A 304 -16.77 9.57 4.53
C PRO A 304 -17.89 10.15 5.41
N THR A 305 -17.59 11.22 6.16
CA THR A 305 -18.54 11.90 7.07
C THR A 305 -19.22 13.12 6.46
N ASP A 306 -18.84 13.54 5.25
CA ASP A 306 -19.43 14.72 4.62
C ASP A 306 -20.85 14.44 4.15
N VAL A 307 -21.77 15.35 4.46
CA VAL A 307 -23.14 15.31 3.93
C VAL A 307 -23.09 15.80 2.48
N VAL A 308 -23.22 14.88 1.52
CA VAL A 308 -23.32 15.24 0.10
C VAL A 308 -24.73 15.77 -0.16
N THR A 309 -24.89 17.09 -0.12
CA THR A 309 -26.09 17.73 -0.64
C THR A 309 -26.00 17.76 -2.16
N GLY A 310 -27.01 17.23 -2.85
CA GLY A 310 -27.13 17.44 -4.29
C GLY A 310 -27.19 18.94 -4.56
N GLY A 311 -26.24 19.47 -5.33
CA GLY A 311 -26.32 20.84 -5.79
C GLY A 311 -27.67 21.07 -6.47
N ASN A 312 -28.44 22.05 -5.99
CA ASN A 312 -29.59 22.56 -6.71
C ASN A 312 -29.08 23.04 -8.09
N PRO A 313 -29.78 22.76 -9.19
CA PRO A 313 -29.30 23.05 -10.56
C PRO A 313 -28.96 24.51 -10.79
#